data_AF-R9I2N2-F1
#
_entry.id   AF-R9I2N2-F1
#
_cell.length_a   1.000
_cell.length_b   1.000
_cell.length_c   1.000
_cell.angle_alpha   90.00
_cell.angle_beta   90.00
_cell.angle_gamma   90.00
#
_symmetry.space_group_name_H-M   'P 1'
#
loop_
_entity.id
_entity.type
_entity.pdbx_description
1 polymer ?
#
loop_
_entity_poly.entity_id
_entity_poly.type
_entity_poly.pdbx_seq_one_letter_code
_entity_poly.pdbx_strand_id
1 'polypeptide(L)'
;MKKCLFLMLMFISMGVVAQKPYKVFCELLGTGKLFSNKVTVTVDFGQETSFWFGSSNQYLVDDNGKAIKFNSMVDAMNYMGKRGWEFEQAYVVTIGNQNVYHWLLSKEITQDEAINEDFNTKQTFFEKQKSEEVQEELFEQKENVKSKRKRSRVIRDDVYN
;
A
#
# COMPACT_ATOMS: atom_id res chain seq x y z
N MET A 1 -42.68 -6.57 9.54
CA MET A 1 -41.26 -6.35 9.87
C MET A 1 -40.30 -7.29 9.13
N LYS A 2 -40.47 -8.62 9.19
CA LYS A 2 -39.58 -9.58 8.49
C LYS A 2 -39.51 -9.40 6.96
N LYS A 3 -40.63 -9.03 6.32
CA LYS A 3 -40.71 -8.77 4.87
C LYS A 3 -39.98 -7.47 4.45
N CYS A 4 -40.00 -6.44 5.29
CA CYS A 4 -39.27 -5.19 5.05
C CYS A 4 -37.76 -5.37 5.22
N LEU A 5 -37.34 -6.21 6.18
CA LEU A 5 -35.93 -6.58 6.37
C LEU A 5 -35.37 -7.35 5.16
N PHE A 6 -36.18 -8.25 4.60
CA PHE A 6 -35.82 -9.00 3.38
C PHE A 6 -35.68 -8.09 2.15
N LEU A 7 -36.58 -7.11 2.00
CA LEU A 7 -36.48 -6.08 0.95
C LEU A 7 -35.23 -5.19 1.12
N MET A 8 -34.89 -4.77 2.34
CA MET A 8 -33.65 -4.03 2.61
C MET A 8 -32.39 -4.84 2.23
N LEU A 9 -32.36 -6.14 2.55
CA LEU A 9 -31.26 -7.04 2.19
C LEU A 9 -31.09 -7.20 0.67
N MET A 10 -32.18 -7.21 -0.10
CA MET A 10 -32.10 -7.25 -1.57
C MET A 10 -31.54 -5.94 -2.16
N PHE A 11 -31.88 -4.78 -1.62
CA PHE A 11 -31.34 -3.49 -2.11
C PHE A 11 -29.84 -3.32 -1.82
N ILE A 12 -29.32 -3.87 -0.72
CA ILE A 12 -27.88 -3.87 -0.41
C ILE A 12 -27.09 -4.69 -1.45
N SER A 13 -27.67 -5.77 -1.98
CA SER A 13 -26.99 -6.63 -2.97
C SER A 13 -26.81 -5.98 -4.35
N MET A 14 -27.65 -5.00 -4.72
CA MET A 14 -27.56 -4.32 -6.03
C MET A 14 -26.48 -3.22 -6.06
N GLY A 15 -26.02 -2.73 -4.90
CA GLY A 15 -25.01 -1.68 -4.82
C GLY A 15 -23.58 -2.13 -5.16
N VAL A 16 -23.31 -3.44 -5.17
CA VAL A 16 -21.97 -4.00 -5.38
C VAL A 16 -21.60 -4.11 -6.87
N VAL A 17 -22.58 -4.05 -7.78
CA VAL A 17 -22.39 -4.40 -9.21
C VAL A 17 -22.21 -3.16 -10.13
N ALA A 18 -22.14 -1.95 -9.58
CA ALA A 18 -22.17 -0.71 -10.37
C ALA A 18 -20.79 -0.06 -10.64
N GLN A 19 -19.71 -0.56 -10.05
CA GLN A 19 -18.38 0.04 -10.28
C GLN A 19 -17.81 -0.45 -11.62
N LYS A 20 -17.79 0.44 -12.60
CA LYS A 20 -17.19 0.17 -13.91
C LYS A 20 -15.67 0.02 -13.73
N PRO A 21 -15.05 -1.08 -14.17
CA PRO A 21 -13.61 -1.22 -14.07
C PRO A 21 -12.90 -0.18 -14.93
N TYR A 22 -11.76 0.29 -14.46
CA TYR A 22 -10.85 1.15 -15.19
C TYR A 22 -9.42 0.65 -15.03
N LYS A 23 -8.59 1.02 -16.00
CA LYS A 23 -7.19 0.60 -16.08
C LYS A 23 -6.32 1.56 -15.28
N VAL A 24 -5.50 1.01 -14.41
CA VAL A 24 -4.40 1.70 -13.73
C VAL A 24 -3.06 1.18 -14.23
N PHE A 25 -2.01 1.95 -13.98
CA PHE A 25 -0.69 1.70 -14.56
C PHE A 25 0.41 1.75 -13.50
N CYS A 26 1.48 1.00 -13.75
CA CYS A 26 2.73 1.13 -13.01
C CYS A 26 3.93 0.92 -13.93
N GLU A 27 5.08 1.47 -13.57
CA GLU A 27 6.34 1.26 -14.28
C GLU A 27 7.33 0.46 -13.42
N LEU A 28 7.87 -0.62 -13.98
CA LEU A 28 9.05 -1.30 -13.45
C LEU A 28 10.30 -0.66 -14.04
N LEU A 29 11.18 -0.21 -13.15
CA LEU A 29 12.47 0.38 -13.50
C LEU A 29 13.58 -0.59 -13.10
N GLY A 30 14.18 -1.23 -14.09
CA GLY A 30 15.29 -2.14 -13.94
C GLY A 30 16.63 -1.48 -14.14
N THR A 31 17.54 -1.62 -13.18
CA THR A 31 18.94 -1.26 -13.36
C THR A 31 19.83 -2.49 -13.21
N GLY A 32 20.70 -2.71 -14.19
CA GLY A 32 21.69 -3.78 -14.14
C GLY A 32 22.77 -3.46 -13.12
N LYS A 33 23.17 -4.45 -12.31
CA LYS A 33 24.35 -4.32 -11.45
C LYS A 33 25.60 -4.61 -12.25
N LEU A 34 26.62 -3.75 -12.09
CA LEU A 34 27.92 -3.97 -12.70
C LEU A 34 28.45 -5.36 -12.30
N PHE A 35 28.79 -6.20 -13.28
CA PHE A 35 29.27 -7.58 -13.11
C PHE A 35 28.27 -8.59 -12.50
N SER A 36 26.95 -8.36 -12.57
CA SER A 36 25.96 -9.35 -12.12
C SER A 36 24.73 -9.41 -13.02
N ASN A 37 24.15 -10.61 -13.18
CA ASN A 37 22.83 -10.78 -13.80
C ASN A 37 21.69 -10.28 -12.90
N LYS A 38 21.98 -9.94 -11.64
CA LYS A 38 20.98 -9.42 -10.70
C LYS A 38 20.60 -7.99 -11.07
N VAL A 39 19.29 -7.74 -11.10
CA VAL A 39 18.73 -6.41 -11.32
C VAL A 39 18.22 -5.83 -10.01
N THR A 40 18.36 -4.52 -9.86
CA THR A 40 17.58 -3.78 -8.87
C THR A 40 16.33 -3.28 -9.60
N VAL A 41 15.15 -3.59 -9.06
CA VAL A 41 13.87 -3.18 -9.64
C VAL A 41 13.16 -2.25 -8.66
N THR A 42 12.80 -1.06 -9.11
CA THR A 42 11.85 -0.18 -8.43
C THR A 42 10.52 -0.19 -9.16
N VAL A 43 9.45 0.13 -8.44
CA VAL A 43 8.09 0.24 -8.95
C VAL A 43 7.59 1.67 -8.76
N ASP A 44 7.10 2.25 -9.85
CA ASP A 44 6.43 3.53 -9.83
C ASP A 44 4.93 3.33 -10.11
N PHE A 45 4.07 3.61 -9.12
CA PHE A 45 2.60 3.63 -9.26
C PHE A 45 2.06 5.06 -9.48
N GLY A 46 2.93 6.05 -9.72
CA GLY A 46 2.55 7.47 -9.84
C GLY A 46 2.42 8.20 -8.50
N GLN A 47 2.90 7.62 -7.40
CA GLN A 47 2.87 8.23 -6.07
C GLN A 47 3.86 9.39 -5.91
N GLU A 48 3.50 10.39 -5.10
CA GLU A 48 4.42 11.50 -4.79
C GLU A 48 5.68 10.98 -4.08
N THR A 49 6.83 11.11 -4.74
CA THR A 49 8.12 10.79 -4.14
C THR A 49 8.70 12.02 -3.46
N SER A 50 9.06 11.90 -2.17
CA SER A 50 9.81 12.95 -1.49
C SER A 50 11.22 13.09 -2.06
N PHE A 51 11.57 14.30 -2.49
CA PHE A 51 12.88 14.66 -3.04
C PHE A 51 14.07 14.26 -2.13
N TRP A 52 13.83 14.17 -0.82
CA TRP A 52 14.84 13.86 0.20
C TRP A 52 15.22 12.37 0.30
N PHE A 53 14.41 11.45 -0.22
CA PHE A 53 14.61 10.00 -0.05
C PHE A 53 14.99 9.26 -1.35
N GLY A 54 15.01 9.96 -2.49
CA GLY A 54 15.30 9.40 -3.81
C GLY A 54 14.39 8.22 -4.19
N SER A 55 14.74 7.47 -5.24
CA SER A 55 13.99 6.30 -5.72
C SER A 55 13.95 5.13 -4.71
N SER A 56 14.59 5.26 -3.54
CA SER A 56 14.64 4.19 -2.54
C SER A 56 13.31 3.93 -1.84
N ASN A 57 12.41 4.91 -1.85
CA ASN A 57 11.05 4.77 -1.34
C ASN A 57 10.16 3.91 -2.23
N GLN A 58 10.54 3.76 -3.51
CA GLN A 58 9.83 3.02 -4.55
C GLN A 58 10.26 1.55 -4.64
N TYR A 59 11.10 1.06 -3.72
CA TYR A 59 11.41 -0.36 -3.63
C TYR A 59 10.19 -1.13 -3.12
N LEU A 60 9.86 -2.22 -3.82
CA LEU A 60 9.02 -3.26 -3.26
C LEU A 60 9.74 -3.89 -2.06
N VAL A 61 9.04 -4.00 -0.94
CA VAL A 61 9.54 -4.61 0.29
C VAL A 61 8.72 -5.85 0.65
N ASP A 62 9.36 -6.79 1.33
CA ASP A 62 8.69 -7.92 1.97
C ASP A 62 7.91 -7.49 3.22
N ASP A 63 7.26 -8.45 3.87
CA ASP A 63 6.45 -8.22 5.08
C ASP A 63 7.26 -7.67 6.27
N ASN A 64 8.59 -7.72 6.21
CA ASN A 64 9.49 -7.17 7.22
C ASN A 64 10.08 -5.80 6.81
N GLY A 65 9.62 -5.21 5.70
CA GLY A 65 10.13 -3.94 5.19
C GLY A 65 11.48 -4.04 4.46
N LYS A 66 11.95 -5.25 4.16
CA LYS A 66 13.23 -5.46 3.45
C LYS A 66 13.00 -5.47 1.94
N ALA A 67 13.82 -4.71 1.21
CA ALA A 67 13.74 -4.63 -0.25
C ALA A 67 13.87 -6.00 -0.92
N ILE A 68 12.90 -6.32 -1.77
CA ILE A 68 12.87 -7.55 -2.56
C ILE A 68 13.95 -7.46 -3.65
N LYS A 69 14.73 -8.54 -3.80
CA LYS A 69 15.76 -8.65 -4.85
C LYS A 69 15.28 -9.63 -5.90
N PHE A 70 15.21 -9.17 -7.15
CA PHE A 70 14.83 -10.00 -8.28
C PHE A 70 16.06 -10.53 -9.02
N ASN A 71 15.95 -11.74 -9.55
CA ASN A 71 17.01 -12.36 -10.34
C ASN A 71 17.09 -11.76 -11.76
N SER A 72 15.98 -11.24 -12.28
CA SER A 72 15.87 -10.60 -13.59
C SER A 72 14.63 -9.70 -13.66
N MET A 73 14.48 -8.92 -14.73
CA MET A 73 13.23 -8.17 -14.99
C MET A 73 12.03 -9.10 -15.17
N VAL A 74 12.24 -10.28 -15.74
CA VAL A 74 11.20 -11.31 -15.90
C VAL A 74 10.76 -11.87 -14.55
N ASP A 75 11.69 -12.04 -13.60
CA ASP A 75 11.36 -12.46 -12.23
C ASP A 75 10.47 -11.41 -11.54
N ALA A 76 10.78 -10.12 -11.71
CA ALA A 76 9.91 -9.04 -11.25
C ALA A 76 8.55 -9.06 -11.96
N MET A 77 8.50 -9.30 -13.26
CA MET A 77 7.23 -9.41 -13.99
C MET A 77 6.38 -10.60 -13.52
N ASN A 78 6.99 -11.75 -13.23
CA ASN A 78 6.27 -12.88 -12.64
C ASN A 78 5.70 -12.54 -11.27
N TYR A 79 6.40 -11.73 -10.48
CA TYR A 79 5.90 -11.22 -9.20
C TYR A 79 4.69 -10.30 -9.38
N MET A 80 4.71 -9.42 -10.38
CA MET A 80 3.60 -8.52 -10.73
C MET A 80 2.41 -9.29 -11.33
N GLY A 81 2.65 -10.22 -12.25
CA GLY A 81 1.61 -11.01 -12.91
C GLY A 81 0.82 -11.89 -11.96
N LYS A 82 1.44 -12.45 -10.92
CA LYS A 82 0.73 -13.16 -9.83
C LYS A 82 -0.27 -12.28 -9.07
N ARG A 83 -0.17 -10.96 -9.19
CA ARG A 83 -1.03 -9.93 -8.56
C ARG A 83 -1.97 -9.26 -9.57
N GLY A 84 -2.11 -9.84 -10.76
CA GLY A 84 -3.05 -9.38 -11.78
C GLY A 84 -2.55 -8.22 -12.63
N TRP A 85 -1.24 -7.95 -12.66
CA TRP A 85 -0.69 -6.96 -13.58
C TRP A 85 -0.38 -7.59 -14.94
N GLU A 86 -0.71 -6.86 -15.99
CA GLU A 86 -0.53 -7.21 -17.38
C GLU A 86 0.56 -6.34 -18.02
N PHE A 87 1.26 -6.89 -19.00
CA PHE A 87 2.28 -6.16 -19.75
C PHE A 87 1.65 -5.23 -20.79
N GLU A 88 2.11 -3.98 -20.85
CA GLU A 88 1.70 -3.01 -21.88
C GLU A 88 2.84 -2.72 -22.87
N GLN A 89 4.01 -2.34 -22.35
CA GLN A 89 5.14 -1.90 -23.19
C GLN A 89 6.48 -2.04 -22.47
N ALA A 90 7.57 -2.18 -23.23
CA ALA A 90 8.93 -2.07 -22.73
C ALA A 90 9.79 -1.16 -23.61
N TYR A 91 10.66 -0.38 -22.98
CA TYR A 91 11.69 0.43 -23.64
C TYR A 91 12.93 0.56 -22.75
N VAL A 92 14.03 1.06 -23.32
CA VAL A 92 15.29 1.28 -22.60
C VAL A 92 15.68 2.74 -22.71
N VAL A 93 16.04 3.34 -21.58
CA VAL A 93 16.59 4.69 -21.51
C VAL A 93 18.03 4.60 -21.00
N THR A 94 18.95 5.24 -21.69
CA THR A 94 20.33 5.36 -21.24
C THR A 94 20.49 6.66 -20.46
N ILE A 95 20.83 6.54 -19.17
CA ILE A 95 21.13 7.67 -18.30
C ILE A 95 22.62 7.62 -17.97
N GLY A 96 23.39 8.58 -18.51
CA GLY A 96 24.84 8.55 -18.44
C GLY A 96 25.41 7.31 -19.14
N ASN A 97 26.06 6.43 -18.37
CA ASN A 97 26.64 5.18 -18.89
C ASN A 97 25.87 3.92 -18.43
N GLN A 98 24.62 4.08 -18.02
CA GLN A 98 23.78 3.01 -17.50
C GLN A 98 22.48 2.89 -18.30
N ASN A 99 22.15 1.66 -18.70
CA ASN A 99 20.83 1.35 -19.27
C ASN A 99 19.82 1.11 -18.15
N VAL A 100 18.68 1.77 -18.25
CA VAL A 100 17.50 1.57 -17.41
C VAL A 100 16.43 0.90 -18.28
N TYR A 101 15.93 -0.24 -17.81
CA TYR A 101 14.86 -0.99 -18.47
C TYR A 101 13.53 -0.52 -17.90
N HIS A 102 12.66 0.05 -18.74
CA HIS A 102 11.35 0.57 -18.37
C HIS A 102 10.26 -0.36 -18.89
N TRP A 103 9.53 -1.03 -18.00
CA TRP A 103 8.39 -1.88 -18.38
C TRP A 103 7.12 -1.27 -17.81
N LEU A 104 6.19 -0.88 -18.69
CA LEU A 104 4.87 -0.39 -18.34
C LEU A 104 3.93 -1.58 -18.19
N LEU A 105 3.21 -1.61 -17.07
CA LEU A 105 2.21 -2.62 -16.75
C LEU A 105 0.87 -1.94 -16.47
N SER A 106 -0.20 -2.70 -16.56
CA SER A 106 -1.53 -2.26 -16.17
C SER A 106 -2.31 -3.30 -15.36
N LYS A 107 -3.34 -2.84 -14.65
CA LYS A 107 -4.30 -3.70 -13.94
C LYS A 107 -5.69 -3.07 -14.04
N GLU A 108 -6.72 -3.88 -14.21
CA GLU A 108 -8.10 -3.41 -14.10
C GLU A 108 -8.56 -3.45 -12.64
N ILE A 109 -9.11 -2.33 -12.16
CA ILE A 109 -9.61 -2.17 -10.79
C ILE A 109 -11.01 -1.53 -10.80
N THR A 110 -11.74 -1.72 -9.71
CA THR A 110 -13.06 -1.09 -9.49
C THR A 110 -13.02 -0.02 -8.38
N GLN A 111 -11.94 0.03 -7.59
CA GLN A 111 -11.71 0.95 -6.46
C GLN A 111 -10.24 1.33 -6.40
N ASP A 112 -9.92 2.61 -6.17
CA ASP A 112 -8.55 3.14 -6.19
C ASP A 112 -7.64 2.49 -5.14
N GLU A 113 -8.19 2.06 -4.02
CA GLU A 113 -7.46 1.39 -2.94
C GLU A 113 -6.79 0.08 -3.41
N ALA A 114 -7.35 -0.57 -4.45
CA ALA A 114 -6.87 -1.83 -5.00
C ALA A 114 -5.54 -1.73 -5.79
N ILE A 115 -5.06 -0.51 -6.08
CA ILE A 115 -3.78 -0.30 -6.78
C ILE A 115 -2.62 -0.87 -5.95
N ASN A 116 -2.66 -0.65 -4.63
CA ASN A 116 -1.58 -0.97 -3.70
C ASN A 116 -1.87 -2.15 -2.77
N GLU A 117 -3.08 -2.74 -2.82
CA GLU A 117 -3.54 -3.78 -1.88
C GLU A 117 -2.53 -4.94 -1.70
N ASP A 118 -1.85 -5.32 -2.78
CA ASP A 118 -0.91 -6.45 -2.79
C ASP A 118 0.57 -6.04 -2.70
N PHE A 119 0.87 -4.75 -2.49
CA PHE A 119 2.23 -4.21 -2.53
C PHE A 119 2.55 -3.36 -1.30
N ASN A 120 3.63 -3.74 -0.64
CA ASN A 120 4.33 -2.84 0.27
C ASN A 120 5.48 -2.19 -0.50
N THR A 121 5.40 -0.88 -0.72
CA THR A 121 6.58 -0.09 -1.02
C THR A 121 7.26 0.27 0.29
N LYS A 122 8.55 0.59 0.26
CA LYS A 122 9.27 1.02 1.45
C LYS A 122 8.58 2.24 2.11
N GLN A 123 8.04 3.15 1.30
CA GLN A 123 7.27 4.29 1.80
C GLN A 123 5.97 3.88 2.50
N THR A 124 5.12 3.10 1.83
CA THR A 124 3.82 2.69 2.40
C THR A 124 4.00 1.82 3.65
N PHE A 125 5.07 1.03 3.72
CA PHE A 125 5.43 0.26 4.91
C PHE A 125 5.72 1.15 6.12
N PHE A 126 6.55 2.20 5.97
CA PHE A 126 6.86 3.12 7.07
C PHE A 126 5.68 4.02 7.46
N GLU A 127 4.89 4.46 6.48
CA GLU A 127 3.66 5.22 6.76
C GLU A 127 2.67 4.40 7.59
N LYS A 128 2.53 3.10 7.27
CA LYS A 128 1.69 2.18 8.02
C LYS A 128 2.18 1.99 9.46
N GLN A 129 3.47 1.69 9.67
CA GLN A 129 4.04 1.57 11.02
C GLN A 129 3.81 2.83 11.85
N LYS A 130 4.08 4.01 11.27
CA LYS A 130 3.87 5.29 11.95
C LYS A 130 2.38 5.52 12.30
N SER A 131 1.46 5.12 11.41
CA SER A 131 0.03 5.25 11.67
C SER A 131 -0.47 4.33 12.79
N GLU A 132 0.10 3.12 12.87
CA GLU A 132 -0.21 2.13 13.91
C GLU A 132 0.33 2.60 15.28
N GLU A 133 1.57 3.08 15.34
CA GLU A 133 2.17 3.68 16.54
C GLU A 133 1.32 4.88 17.05
N VAL A 134 0.92 5.78 16.16
CA VAL A 134 0.07 6.93 16.53
C VAL A 134 -1.31 6.49 17.03
N GLN A 135 -1.90 5.44 16.46
CA GLN A 135 -3.17 4.91 16.94
C GLN A 135 -3.06 4.27 18.33
N GLU A 136 -1.98 3.51 18.58
CA GLU A 136 -1.69 2.94 19.89
C GLU A 136 -1.50 4.04 20.95
N GLU A 137 -0.70 5.07 20.65
CA GLU A 137 -0.52 6.23 21.53
C GLU A 137 -1.85 6.95 21.84
N LEU A 138 -2.69 7.16 20.82
CA LEU A 138 -4.01 7.78 20.99
C LEU A 138 -4.96 6.91 21.82
N PHE A 139 -4.87 5.59 21.69
CA PHE A 139 -5.67 4.65 22.47
C PHE A 139 -5.23 4.65 23.95
N GLU A 140 -3.92 4.60 24.21
CA GLU A 140 -3.36 4.69 25.56
C GLU A 140 -3.70 6.01 26.25
N GLN A 141 -3.62 7.13 25.52
CA GLN A 141 -4.02 8.43 26.06
C GLN A 141 -5.52 8.47 26.42
N LYS A 142 -6.40 7.91 25.58
CA LYS A 142 -7.84 7.84 25.86
C LYS A 142 -8.16 6.97 27.08
N GLU A 143 -7.49 5.83 27.24
CA GLU A 143 -7.64 4.97 28.42
C GLU A 143 -7.13 5.67 29.70
N ASN A 144 -5.98 6.35 29.63
CA ASN A 144 -5.43 7.13 30.74
C ASN A 144 -6.33 8.31 31.15
N VAL A 145 -6.99 8.97 30.20
CA VAL A 145 -7.96 10.04 30.49
C VAL A 145 -9.24 9.48 31.13
N LYS A 146 -9.75 8.34 30.64
CA LYS A 146 -10.90 7.65 31.25
C LYS A 146 -10.61 7.20 32.68
N SER A 147 -9.41 6.65 32.94
CA SER A 147 -9.03 6.18 34.27
C SER A 147 -8.91 7.33 35.28
N LYS A 148 -8.33 8.47 34.89
CA LYS A 148 -8.28 9.70 35.69
C LYS A 148 -9.68 10.26 35.97
N ARG A 149 -10.57 10.29 34.98
CA ARG A 149 -11.97 10.73 35.16
C ARG A 149 -12.74 9.80 36.12
N LYS A 150 -12.52 8.48 36.05
CA LYS A 150 -13.14 7.51 36.97
C LYS A 150 -12.67 7.72 38.41
N ARG A 151 -11.35 7.87 38.65
CA ARG A 151 -10.80 8.21 39.98
C ARG A 151 -11.35 9.52 40.53
N SER A 152 -11.47 10.56 39.70
CA SER A 152 -12.01 11.87 40.12
C SER A 152 -13.50 11.84 40.48
N ARG A 153 -14.30 10.94 39.89
CA ARG A 153 -15.70 10.74 40.30
C ARG A 153 -15.80 10.04 41.65
N VAL A 154 -15.05 8.95 41.83
CA VAL A 154 -15.03 8.20 43.11
C VAL A 154 -14.66 9.12 44.28
N ILE A 155 -13.58 9.91 44.15
CA ILE A 155 -13.16 10.84 45.21
C ILE A 155 -14.22 11.91 45.53
N ARG A 156 -15.01 12.35 44.53
CA ARG A 156 -16.08 13.33 44.77
C ARG A 156 -17.26 12.74 45.52
N ASP A 157 -17.60 11.49 45.24
CA ASP A 157 -18.71 10.80 45.90
C ASP A 157 -18.36 10.47 47.37
N ASP A 158 -17.08 10.25 47.67
CA ASP A 158 -16.56 9.96 49.03
C ASP A 158 -16.50 11.19 49.97
N VAL A 159 -16.62 12.42 49.45
CA VAL A 159 -16.50 13.68 50.23
C VAL A 159 -17.85 14.14 50.81
N TYR A 160 -18.96 13.57 50.34
CA TYR A 160 -20.32 13.98 50.74
C TYR A 160 -21.11 12.90 51.50
N ASN A 161 -20.46 11.81 51.92
CA ASN A 161 -20.97 10.80 52.87
C ASN A 161 -20.20 10.87 54.19
#